data_AF-A0A497DND8-F1
#
_entry.id   AF-A0A497DND8-F1
#
_cell.length_a   1.000
_cell.length_b   1.000
_cell.length_c   1.000
_cell.angle_alpha   90.00
_cell.angle_beta   90.00
_cell.angle_gamma   90.00
#
_symmetry.space_group_name_H-M   'P 1'
#
loop_
_entity.id
_entity.type
_entity.pdbx_description
1 polymer ?
#
loop_
_entity_poly.entity_id
_entity_poly.type
_entity_poly.pdbx_seq_one_letter_code
_entity_poly.pdbx_strand_id
1 'polypeptide(L)'
;MEDYIKAAETIDPSINNVEQMFDILDMVNAEYYDVLTNDPYNAHSYKASYPIAAANMGIYMVDILYHFYGEAQETMYLTFQAAQELAKEIGVESEFGTWTIEKLEGSTMQRDTISRMFNALLIDSKQYGSEQEMIFVHTAFLTGSFVEKVHITGNLLKQKLLAEDISQEDEGDIRELLVIFMNQLNPSSTVLYDAFLAQQDKLGELVVLATFEKLKDLSEHLTELKTTLAVAPVSEIGESQDLKTAFQLIENLRSILVTAQ
;
A
#
# COMPACT_ATOMS: atom_id res chain seq x y z
N MET A 1 22.18 -15.32 5.66
CA MET A 1 21.58 -14.66 6.84
C MET A 1 21.87 -13.15 6.81
N GLU A 2 23.13 -12.72 6.77
CA GLU A 2 23.48 -11.29 6.60
C GLU A 2 23.04 -10.70 5.24
N ASP A 3 22.98 -11.51 4.18
CA ASP A 3 22.68 -11.02 2.83
C ASP A 3 21.19 -10.68 2.60
N TYR A 4 20.27 -11.44 3.21
CA TYR A 4 18.82 -11.19 3.11
C TYR A 4 18.37 -9.99 3.96
N ILE A 5 18.94 -9.84 5.15
CA ILE A 5 18.73 -8.66 6.00
C ILE A 5 19.20 -7.40 5.26
N LYS A 6 20.36 -7.47 4.59
CA LYS A 6 20.86 -6.37 3.75
C LYS A 6 19.95 -6.08 2.55
N ALA A 7 19.47 -7.10 1.84
CA ALA A 7 18.56 -6.90 0.70
C ALA A 7 17.25 -6.25 1.16
N ALA A 8 16.64 -6.74 2.23
CA ALA A 8 15.41 -6.16 2.79
C ALA A 8 15.63 -4.77 3.43
N GLU A 9 16.85 -4.44 3.90
CA GLU A 9 17.26 -3.11 4.36
C GLU A 9 17.49 -2.11 3.21
N THR A 10 17.65 -2.58 1.97
CA THR A 10 17.73 -1.70 0.78
C THR A 10 16.36 -1.25 0.26
N ILE A 11 15.28 -1.92 0.69
CA ILE A 11 13.92 -1.51 0.40
C ILE A 11 13.62 -0.27 1.26
N ASP A 12 13.66 0.90 0.63
CA ASP A 12 13.37 2.18 1.29
C ASP A 12 11.93 2.15 1.85
N PRO A 13 11.70 2.21 3.18
CA PRO A 13 10.35 2.14 3.72
C PRO A 13 9.46 3.34 3.30
N SER A 14 10.00 4.32 2.58
CA SER A 14 9.25 5.50 2.13
C SER A 14 8.03 5.13 1.28
N ILE A 15 6.98 5.90 1.53
CA ILE A 15 5.63 5.71 0.97
C ILE A 15 5.58 6.14 -0.51
N ASN A 16 6.65 6.78 -0.99
CA ASN A 16 6.74 7.40 -2.30
C ASN A 16 7.35 6.49 -3.37
N ASN A 17 7.74 5.26 -3.04
CA ASN A 17 8.34 4.35 -3.99
C ASN A 17 7.48 3.09 -4.19
N VAL A 18 6.54 3.19 -5.13
CA VAL A 18 5.71 2.06 -5.59
C VAL A 18 6.48 1.02 -6.37
N GLU A 19 7.67 1.32 -6.91
CA GLU A 19 8.50 0.32 -7.60
C GLU A 19 8.90 -0.81 -6.65
N GLN A 20 8.99 -0.51 -5.36
CA GLN A 20 9.22 -1.52 -4.33
C GLN A 20 8.16 -2.59 -4.32
N MET A 21 6.92 -2.31 -4.75
CA MET A 21 5.92 -3.36 -4.81
C MET A 21 6.37 -4.45 -5.79
N PHE A 22 6.95 -4.09 -6.94
CA PHE A 22 7.53 -5.08 -7.85
C PHE A 22 8.73 -5.79 -7.23
N ASP A 23 9.63 -5.05 -6.58
CA ASP A 23 10.80 -5.66 -5.94
C ASP A 23 10.40 -6.65 -4.83
N ILE A 24 9.39 -6.31 -4.03
CA ILE A 24 8.85 -7.18 -2.96
C ILE A 24 8.22 -8.42 -3.56
N LEU A 25 7.36 -8.27 -4.56
CA LEU A 25 6.65 -9.39 -5.19
C LEU A 25 7.62 -10.34 -5.91
N ASP A 26 8.61 -9.79 -6.62
CA ASP A 26 9.66 -10.57 -7.30
C ASP A 26 10.56 -11.29 -6.29
N MET A 27 10.94 -10.62 -5.19
CA MET A 27 11.85 -11.16 -4.17
C MET A 27 11.28 -12.42 -3.51
N VAL A 28 9.98 -12.44 -3.26
CA VAL A 28 9.30 -13.48 -2.46
C VAL A 28 8.49 -14.45 -3.34
N ASN A 29 8.71 -14.40 -4.66
CA ASN A 29 7.98 -15.17 -5.67
C ASN A 29 6.46 -15.21 -5.38
N ALA A 30 5.89 -14.02 -5.22
CA ALA A 30 4.53 -13.87 -4.71
C ALA A 30 3.49 -14.55 -5.61
N GLU A 31 2.55 -15.27 -5.00
CA GLU A 31 1.37 -15.73 -5.72
C GLU A 31 0.34 -14.60 -5.83
N TYR A 32 -0.28 -14.48 -7.00
CA TYR A 32 -1.31 -13.48 -7.25
C TYR A 32 -2.68 -13.98 -6.77
N TYR A 33 -3.35 -13.18 -5.92
CA TYR A 33 -4.69 -13.44 -5.43
C TYR A 33 -5.57 -12.20 -5.60
N ASP A 34 -6.46 -12.24 -6.59
CA ASP A 34 -7.38 -11.14 -6.94
C ASP A 34 -8.16 -10.59 -5.73
N VAL A 35 -8.51 -11.48 -4.79
CA VAL A 35 -9.27 -11.19 -3.56
C VAL A 35 -8.58 -10.18 -2.63
N LEU A 36 -7.27 -9.98 -2.78
CA LEU A 36 -6.51 -9.03 -1.95
C LEU A 36 -6.71 -7.57 -2.39
N THR A 37 -7.21 -7.33 -3.59
CA THR A 37 -7.40 -5.98 -4.15
C THR A 37 -8.77 -5.41 -3.81
N ASN A 38 -8.94 -4.11 -4.01
CA ASN A 38 -10.24 -3.46 -3.85
C ASN A 38 -11.10 -3.69 -5.10
N ASP A 39 -12.41 -3.91 -4.91
CA ASP A 39 -13.32 -4.10 -6.04
C ASP A 39 -13.45 -2.78 -6.83
N PRO A 40 -13.05 -2.73 -8.12
CA PRO A 40 -13.11 -1.50 -8.92
C PRO A 40 -14.52 -0.93 -9.06
N TYR A 41 -15.56 -1.75 -8.91
CA TYR A 41 -16.95 -1.29 -8.98
C TYR A 41 -17.37 -0.45 -7.77
N ASN A 42 -16.58 -0.41 -6.70
CA ASN A 42 -16.85 0.44 -5.55
C ASN A 42 -16.46 1.92 -5.76
N ALA A 43 -15.74 2.26 -6.83
CA ALA A 43 -15.23 3.61 -7.07
C ALA A 43 -16.29 4.71 -6.93
N HIS A 44 -17.50 4.46 -7.42
CA HIS A 44 -18.60 5.41 -7.31
C HIS A 44 -18.97 5.76 -5.85
N SER A 45 -18.92 4.77 -4.95
CA SER A 45 -19.27 4.95 -3.53
C SER A 45 -18.25 5.80 -2.76
N TYR A 46 -17.00 5.84 -3.24
CA TYR A 46 -15.93 6.60 -2.58
C TYR A 46 -15.98 8.10 -2.87
N LYS A 47 -16.88 8.53 -3.76
CA LYS A 47 -17.12 9.96 -4.06
C LYS A 47 -17.86 10.72 -2.97
N ALA A 48 -18.26 10.03 -1.89
CA ALA A 48 -18.94 10.65 -0.76
C ALA A 48 -18.13 11.81 -0.13
N SER A 49 -16.79 11.77 -0.22
CA SER A 49 -15.94 12.90 0.17
C SER A 49 -14.58 12.91 -0.54
N TYR A 50 -14.02 14.10 -0.76
CA TYR A 50 -12.67 14.29 -1.31
C TYR A 50 -11.56 13.44 -0.64
N PRO A 51 -11.45 13.35 0.70
CA PRO A 51 -10.43 12.52 1.33
C PRO A 51 -10.60 11.02 1.05
N ILE A 52 -11.85 10.53 1.09
CA ILE A 52 -12.13 9.11 0.82
C ILE A 52 -11.84 8.78 -0.64
N ALA A 53 -12.22 9.67 -1.57
CA ALA A 53 -11.90 9.52 -2.98
C ALA A 53 -10.38 9.53 -3.23
N ALA A 54 -9.64 10.45 -2.61
CA ALA A 54 -8.19 10.54 -2.74
C ALA A 54 -7.47 9.30 -2.16
N ALA A 55 -7.90 8.83 -0.98
CA ALA A 55 -7.34 7.63 -0.37
C ALA A 55 -7.63 6.37 -1.20
N ASN A 56 -8.87 6.18 -1.67
CA ASN A 56 -9.18 5.04 -2.53
C ASN A 56 -8.49 5.12 -3.90
N MET A 57 -8.20 6.32 -4.41
CA MET A 57 -7.35 6.46 -5.59
C MET A 57 -5.93 5.92 -5.32
N GLY A 58 -5.36 6.17 -4.13
CA GLY A 58 -4.09 5.60 -3.70
C GLY A 58 -4.11 4.08 -3.60
N ILE A 59 -5.19 3.52 -3.04
CA ILE A 59 -5.44 2.06 -2.99
C ILE A 59 -5.41 1.47 -4.41
N TYR A 60 -6.22 2.01 -5.33
CA TYR A 60 -6.29 1.50 -6.69
C TYR A 60 -4.97 1.62 -7.45
N MET A 61 -4.14 2.62 -7.15
CA MET A 61 -2.80 2.71 -7.74
C MET A 61 -1.89 1.54 -7.34
N VAL A 62 -2.00 1.05 -6.11
CA VAL A 62 -1.28 -0.14 -5.65
C VAL A 62 -1.88 -1.41 -6.27
N ASP A 63 -3.20 -1.51 -6.32
CA ASP A 63 -3.91 -2.64 -6.94
C ASP A 63 -3.53 -2.81 -8.42
N ILE A 64 -3.42 -1.71 -9.19
CA ILE A 64 -2.97 -1.75 -10.59
C ILE A 64 -1.59 -2.41 -10.72
N LEU A 65 -0.65 -2.11 -9.82
CA LEU A 65 0.69 -2.72 -9.82
C LEU A 65 0.61 -4.21 -9.51
N TYR A 66 -0.25 -4.60 -8.57
CA TYR A 66 -0.44 -6.00 -8.19
C TYR A 66 -1.12 -6.81 -9.30
N HIS A 67 -2.15 -6.26 -9.94
CA HIS A 67 -2.77 -6.87 -11.13
C HIS A 67 -1.79 -6.97 -12.30
N PHE A 68 -0.94 -5.96 -12.50
CA PHE A 68 0.10 -6.00 -13.53
C PHE A 68 1.11 -7.12 -13.26
N TYR A 69 1.56 -7.27 -12.01
CA TYR A 69 2.44 -8.36 -11.59
C TYR A 69 1.81 -9.73 -11.85
N GLY A 70 0.53 -9.91 -11.50
CA GLY A 70 -0.22 -11.14 -11.72
C GLY A 70 -0.68 -11.38 -13.16
N GLU A 71 -0.26 -10.55 -14.13
CA GLU A 71 -0.70 -10.58 -15.53
C GLU A 71 -2.24 -10.48 -15.71
N ALA A 72 -2.96 -9.95 -14.72
CA ALA A 72 -4.42 -9.84 -14.69
C ALA A 72 -4.92 -8.58 -15.45
N GLN A 73 -4.69 -8.54 -16.76
CA GLN A 73 -4.90 -7.34 -17.60
C GLN A 73 -6.32 -6.79 -17.52
N GLU A 74 -7.36 -7.64 -17.59
CA GLU A 74 -8.76 -7.18 -17.56
C GLU A 74 -9.08 -6.46 -16.25
N THR A 75 -8.76 -7.07 -15.10
CA THR A 75 -8.97 -6.46 -13.79
C THR A 75 -8.12 -5.20 -13.64
N MET A 76 -6.86 -5.23 -14.06
CA MET A 76 -5.98 -4.05 -14.08
C MET A 76 -6.62 -2.86 -14.80
N TYR A 77 -7.26 -3.08 -15.96
CA TYR A 77 -7.94 -2.02 -16.70
C TYR A 77 -9.16 -1.47 -15.97
N LEU A 78 -9.97 -2.33 -15.36
CA LEU A 78 -11.12 -1.91 -14.56
C LEU A 78 -10.66 -1.07 -13.36
N THR A 79 -9.60 -1.51 -12.67
CA THR A 79 -8.99 -0.78 -11.55
C THR A 79 -8.38 0.55 -11.99
N PHE A 80 -7.81 0.63 -13.19
CA PHE A 80 -7.36 1.90 -13.76
C PHE A 80 -8.51 2.85 -14.05
N GLN A 81 -9.63 2.36 -14.60
CA GLN A 81 -10.83 3.18 -14.82
C GLN A 81 -11.41 3.70 -13.50
N ALA A 82 -11.44 2.85 -12.47
CA ALA A 82 -11.84 3.22 -11.12
C ALA A 82 -10.96 4.35 -10.55
N ALA A 83 -9.64 4.26 -10.71
CA ALA A 83 -8.71 5.32 -10.30
C ALA A 83 -8.95 6.63 -11.09
N GLN A 84 -9.19 6.56 -12.40
CA GLN A 84 -9.51 7.73 -13.23
C GLN A 84 -10.83 8.41 -12.81
N GLU A 85 -11.84 7.61 -12.44
CA GLU A 85 -13.11 8.12 -11.95
C GLU A 85 -12.95 8.93 -10.67
N LEU A 86 -12.10 8.47 -9.74
CA LEU A 86 -11.77 9.20 -8.50
C LEU A 86 -10.88 10.42 -8.76
N ALA A 87 -9.92 10.31 -9.68
CA ALA A 87 -9.06 11.43 -10.08
C ALA A 87 -9.88 12.61 -10.63
N LYS A 88 -10.92 12.31 -11.42
CA LYS A 88 -11.88 13.31 -11.89
C LYS A 88 -12.67 13.95 -10.76
N GLU A 89 -13.14 13.15 -9.80
CA GLU A 89 -13.88 13.67 -8.65
C GLU A 89 -13.05 14.68 -7.86
N ILE A 90 -11.77 14.36 -7.62
CA ILE A 90 -10.86 15.21 -6.83
C ILE A 90 -10.14 16.28 -7.66
N GLY A 91 -10.45 16.40 -8.96
CA GLY A 91 -9.93 17.46 -9.84
C GLY A 91 -8.49 17.29 -10.34
N VAL A 92 -7.94 16.07 -10.30
CA VAL A 92 -6.57 15.72 -10.75
C VAL A 92 -6.55 14.86 -12.01
N GLU A 93 -7.65 14.85 -12.77
CA GLU A 93 -7.77 14.08 -14.02
C GLU A 93 -6.72 14.45 -15.08
N SER A 94 -6.18 15.68 -15.05
CA SER A 94 -5.11 16.13 -15.96
C SER A 94 -3.86 15.25 -15.86
N GLU A 95 -3.56 14.75 -14.67
CA GLU A 95 -2.40 13.90 -14.41
C GLU A 95 -2.55 12.54 -15.08
N PHE A 96 -3.79 12.04 -15.15
CA PHE A 96 -4.15 10.82 -15.88
C PHE A 96 -4.38 11.07 -17.37
N GLY A 97 -4.61 12.32 -17.80
CA GLY A 97 -4.97 12.69 -19.18
C GLY A 97 -3.91 12.34 -20.23
N THR A 98 -2.66 12.11 -19.81
CA THR A 98 -1.62 11.61 -20.70
C THR A 98 -1.62 10.09 -20.88
N TRP A 99 -2.43 9.35 -20.10
CA TRP A 99 -2.48 7.88 -20.10
C TRP A 99 -3.88 7.42 -20.47
N THR A 100 -4.03 7.05 -21.74
CA THR A 100 -5.26 6.46 -22.25
C THR A 100 -5.15 4.94 -22.21
N ILE A 101 -6.29 4.25 -22.11
CA ILE A 101 -6.38 2.79 -22.28
C ILE A 101 -5.65 2.35 -23.56
N GLU A 102 -5.74 3.13 -24.63
CA GLU A 102 -5.02 2.87 -25.89
C GLU A 102 -3.48 2.86 -25.75
N LYS A 103 -2.91 3.69 -24.85
CA LYS A 103 -1.47 3.63 -24.53
C LYS A 103 -1.12 2.42 -23.67
N LEU A 104 -2.07 1.95 -22.86
CA LEU A 104 -1.93 0.76 -22.03
C LEU A 104 -2.07 -0.53 -22.86
N GLU A 105 -2.91 -0.53 -23.91
CA GLU A 105 -3.15 -1.66 -24.83
C GLU A 105 -2.08 -1.79 -25.94
N GLY A 106 -1.56 -0.65 -26.45
CA GLY A 106 -0.69 -0.60 -27.63
C GLY A 106 0.81 -0.63 -27.35
N SER A 107 1.21 -0.48 -26.08
CA SER A 107 2.59 -0.65 -25.64
C SER A 107 2.68 -1.86 -24.74
N THR A 108 3.79 -2.59 -24.74
CA THR A 108 4.13 -3.38 -23.56
C THR A 108 4.11 -2.40 -22.39
N MET A 109 3.07 -2.46 -21.57
CA MET A 109 3.02 -1.72 -20.32
C MET A 109 4.27 -2.14 -19.56
N GLN A 110 5.26 -1.25 -19.51
CA GLN A 110 6.51 -1.49 -18.80
C GLN A 110 6.30 -1.00 -17.38
N ARG A 111 6.94 -1.67 -16.41
CA ARG A 111 6.96 -1.24 -15.00
C ARG A 111 7.22 0.27 -14.90
N ASP A 112 8.19 0.79 -15.66
CA ASP A 112 8.54 2.21 -15.82
C ASP A 112 7.38 3.14 -16.21
N THR A 113 6.39 2.66 -16.97
CA THR A 113 5.21 3.46 -17.29
C THR A 113 4.40 3.65 -16.04
N ILE A 114 4.00 2.59 -15.34
CA ILE A 114 3.19 2.67 -14.11
C ILE A 114 3.94 3.42 -13.00
N SER A 115 5.26 3.27 -12.90
CA SER A 115 6.08 4.05 -11.96
C SER A 115 6.05 5.54 -12.25
N ARG A 116 6.23 5.94 -13.52
CA ARG A 116 6.08 7.34 -13.93
C ARG A 116 4.68 7.85 -13.68
N MET A 117 3.69 6.96 -13.75
CA MET A 117 2.31 7.32 -13.46
C MET A 117 2.15 7.79 -12.02
N PHE A 118 2.54 6.95 -11.09
CA PHE A 118 2.49 7.28 -9.68
C PHE A 118 3.34 8.50 -9.33
N ASN A 119 4.55 8.59 -9.88
CA ASN A 119 5.45 9.72 -9.62
C ASN A 119 4.91 11.07 -10.12
N ALA A 120 4.15 11.09 -11.23
CA ALA A 120 3.50 12.32 -11.69
C ALA A 120 2.45 12.82 -10.68
N LEU A 121 1.63 11.90 -10.13
CA LEU A 121 0.67 12.19 -9.07
C LEU A 121 1.35 12.66 -7.78
N LEU A 122 2.61 12.28 -7.55
CA LEU A 122 3.42 12.79 -6.44
C LEU A 122 3.98 14.19 -6.68
N ILE A 123 4.51 14.46 -7.88
CA ILE A 123 5.29 15.67 -8.21
C ILE A 123 4.40 16.90 -8.46
N ASP A 124 3.25 16.74 -9.11
CA ASP A 124 2.45 17.90 -9.54
C ASP A 124 1.66 18.56 -8.39
N SER A 125 1.66 17.95 -7.21
CA SER A 125 1.14 18.48 -5.94
C SER A 125 1.65 19.90 -5.58
N LYS A 126 2.73 20.36 -6.21
CA LYS A 126 3.33 21.70 -6.02
C LYS A 126 2.69 22.84 -6.83
N GLN A 127 1.81 22.57 -7.79
CA GLN A 127 1.27 23.60 -8.71
C GLN A 127 -0.19 24.02 -8.45
N TYR A 128 -0.87 23.40 -7.50
CA TYR A 128 -2.32 23.58 -7.37
C TYR A 128 -2.73 24.74 -6.45
N GLY A 129 -3.68 25.54 -6.93
CA GLY A 129 -4.12 26.81 -6.33
C GLY A 129 -5.07 26.68 -5.14
N SER A 130 -4.59 26.11 -4.04
CA SER A 130 -4.86 26.48 -2.64
C SER A 130 -3.97 25.53 -1.81
N GLU A 131 -2.88 26.03 -1.24
CA GLU A 131 -1.83 25.16 -0.66
C GLU A 131 -2.37 24.15 0.37
N GLN A 132 -3.48 24.45 1.05
CA GLN A 132 -4.04 23.61 2.12
C GLN A 132 -4.93 22.44 1.64
N GLU A 133 -5.77 22.63 0.61
CA GLU A 133 -6.69 21.56 0.17
C GLU A 133 -5.97 20.48 -0.64
N MET A 134 -4.86 20.80 -1.29
CA MET A 134 -4.09 19.84 -2.07
C MET A 134 -3.04 19.08 -1.26
N ILE A 135 -2.46 19.69 -0.22
CA ILE A 135 -1.70 18.92 0.79
C ILE A 135 -2.60 17.85 1.40
N PHE A 136 -3.88 18.16 1.64
CA PHE A 136 -4.85 17.20 2.16
C PHE A 136 -5.13 16.03 1.21
N VAL A 137 -5.48 16.32 -0.04
CA VAL A 137 -5.73 15.30 -1.07
C VAL A 137 -4.50 14.42 -1.28
N HIS A 138 -3.31 15.02 -1.33
CA HIS A 138 -2.06 14.28 -1.45
C HIS A 138 -1.76 13.39 -0.23
N THR A 139 -2.01 13.90 0.98
CA THR A 139 -1.85 13.13 2.22
C THR A 139 -2.80 11.93 2.23
N ALA A 140 -4.07 12.14 1.87
CA ALA A 140 -5.05 11.06 1.77
C ALA A 140 -4.65 10.02 0.71
N PHE A 141 -4.19 10.45 -0.47
CA PHE A 141 -3.67 9.55 -1.50
C PHE A 141 -2.51 8.69 -1.00
N LEU A 142 -1.48 9.31 -0.41
CA LEU A 142 -0.34 8.60 0.16
C LEU A 142 -0.75 7.62 1.26
N THR A 143 -1.77 7.99 2.05
CA THR A 143 -2.36 7.13 3.08
C THR A 143 -2.94 5.86 2.48
N GLY A 144 -3.78 5.99 1.45
CA GLY A 144 -4.37 4.85 0.78
C GLY A 144 -3.32 3.93 0.19
N SER A 145 -2.33 4.50 -0.51
CA SER A 145 -1.20 3.76 -1.08
C SER A 145 -0.38 3.02 -0.01
N PHE A 146 -0.13 3.66 1.13
CA PHE A 146 0.52 3.01 2.26
C PHE A 146 -0.29 1.83 2.79
N VAL A 147 -1.57 2.07 3.11
CA VAL A 147 -2.44 1.05 3.69
C VAL A 147 -2.54 -0.16 2.76
N GLU A 148 -2.71 0.05 1.45
CA GLU A 148 -2.83 -1.06 0.49
C GLU A 148 -1.53 -1.84 0.32
N LYS A 149 -0.39 -1.15 0.23
CA LYS A 149 0.93 -1.79 0.13
C LYS A 149 1.19 -2.71 1.33
N VAL A 150 0.88 -2.23 2.54
CA VAL A 150 1.07 -3.01 3.77
C VAL A 150 0.02 -4.12 3.88
N HIS A 151 -1.22 -3.88 3.42
CA HIS A 151 -2.28 -4.88 3.38
C HIS A 151 -1.92 -6.08 2.49
N ILE A 152 -1.50 -5.83 1.25
CA ILE A 152 -1.08 -6.88 0.31
C ILE A 152 0.11 -7.64 0.89
N THR A 153 1.17 -6.94 1.29
CA THR A 153 2.37 -7.56 1.88
C THR A 153 2.04 -8.41 3.11
N GLY A 154 1.21 -7.88 4.01
CA GLY A 154 0.80 -8.56 5.24
C GLY A 154 -0.06 -9.79 4.98
N ASN A 155 -0.95 -9.76 3.97
CA ASN A 155 -1.76 -10.92 3.61
C ASN A 155 -0.95 -12.00 2.90
N LEU A 156 0.01 -11.65 2.04
CA LEU A 156 0.95 -12.61 1.47
C LEU A 156 1.75 -13.34 2.56
N LEU A 157 2.28 -12.59 3.55
CA LEU A 157 2.96 -13.17 4.72
C LEU A 157 2.03 -14.09 5.50
N LYS A 158 0.81 -13.62 5.81
CA LYS A 158 -0.18 -14.38 6.57
C LYS A 158 -0.57 -15.68 5.86
N GLN A 159 -0.74 -15.66 4.54
CA GLN A 159 -1.05 -16.86 3.76
C GLN A 159 0.08 -17.89 3.83
N LYS A 160 1.34 -17.48 3.63
CA LYS A 160 2.50 -18.38 3.75
C LYS A 160 2.66 -18.94 5.17
N LEU A 161 2.39 -18.14 6.21
CA LEU A 161 2.38 -18.61 7.60
C LEU A 161 1.28 -19.63 7.93
N LEU A 162 0.20 -19.67 7.14
CA LEU A 162 -0.92 -20.59 7.31
C LEU A 162 -0.83 -21.85 6.44
N ALA A 163 0.20 -21.97 5.60
CA ALA A 163 0.39 -23.14 4.75
C ALA A 163 0.62 -24.41 5.61
N GLU A 164 -0.04 -25.52 5.23
CA GLU A 164 0.05 -26.79 5.97
C GLU A 164 1.44 -27.43 5.84
N ASP A 165 2.06 -27.32 4.66
CA ASP A 165 3.40 -27.82 4.35
C ASP A 165 4.30 -26.65 3.92
N ILE A 166 5.23 -26.26 4.79
CA ILE A 166 6.18 -25.16 4.56
C ILE A 166 7.48 -25.75 4.04
N SER A 167 7.84 -25.42 2.80
CA SER A 167 9.13 -25.81 2.22
C SER A 167 10.28 -24.92 2.74
N GLN A 168 11.53 -25.30 2.48
CA GLN A 168 12.69 -24.45 2.81
C GLN A 168 12.72 -23.13 2.01
N GLU A 169 12.13 -23.12 0.82
CA GLU A 169 11.95 -21.90 0.01
C GLU A 169 10.92 -20.98 0.67
N ASP A 170 9.78 -21.54 1.10
CA ASP A 170 8.75 -20.79 1.83
C ASP A 170 9.28 -20.21 3.15
N GLU A 171 10.14 -20.93 3.87
CA GLU A 171 10.79 -20.38 5.06
C GLU A 171 11.66 -19.15 4.75
N GLY A 172 12.31 -19.13 3.58
CA GLY A 172 13.06 -17.98 3.08
C GLY A 172 12.14 -16.79 2.82
N ASP A 173 11.12 -17.01 2.00
CA ASP A 173 10.13 -15.99 1.63
C ASP A 173 9.43 -15.40 2.86
N ILE A 174 9.04 -16.25 3.83
CA ILE A 174 8.40 -15.81 5.08
C ILE A 174 9.31 -14.86 5.84
N ARG A 175 10.62 -15.13 5.92
CA ARG A 175 11.58 -14.27 6.63
C ARG A 175 11.78 -12.95 5.92
N GLU A 176 11.86 -12.97 4.59
CA GLU A 176 11.96 -11.75 3.79
C GLU A 176 10.70 -10.89 3.92
N LEU A 177 9.52 -11.48 3.69
CA LEU A 177 8.23 -10.82 3.88
C LEU A 177 8.04 -10.27 5.28
N LEU A 178 8.44 -11.01 6.31
CA LEU A 178 8.38 -10.55 7.70
C LEU A 178 9.20 -9.29 7.91
N VAL A 179 10.45 -9.27 7.43
CA VAL A 179 11.31 -8.09 7.55
C VAL A 179 10.75 -6.91 6.78
N ILE A 180 10.29 -7.14 5.54
CA ILE A 180 9.66 -6.13 4.70
C ILE A 180 8.42 -5.55 5.39
N PHE A 181 7.51 -6.41 5.83
CA PHE A 181 6.29 -6.02 6.51
C PHE A 181 6.59 -5.17 7.76
N MET A 182 7.51 -5.62 8.63
CA MET A 182 7.89 -4.86 9.82
C MET A 182 8.49 -3.50 9.48
N ASN A 183 9.34 -3.41 8.45
CA ASN A 183 9.91 -2.14 7.99
C ASN A 183 8.83 -1.20 7.44
N GLN A 184 7.81 -1.74 6.75
CA GLN A 184 6.70 -0.97 6.22
C GLN A 184 5.68 -0.55 7.29
N LEU A 185 5.57 -1.25 8.42
CA LEU A 185 4.61 -0.91 9.48
C LEU A 185 4.85 0.45 10.10
N ASN A 186 6.04 1.02 9.92
CA ASN A 186 6.31 2.36 10.41
C ASN A 186 5.68 3.40 9.47
N PRO A 187 4.57 4.06 9.85
CA PRO A 187 3.97 5.08 9.01
C PRO A 187 4.84 6.34 8.92
N SER A 188 5.93 6.44 9.69
CA SER A 188 6.84 7.58 9.72
C SER A 188 7.73 7.67 8.47
N SER A 189 7.11 7.91 7.32
CA SER A 189 7.51 9.13 6.65
C SER A 189 6.93 10.25 7.53
N THR A 190 7.78 10.97 8.27
CA THR A 190 7.36 12.11 9.12
C THR A 190 6.37 13.02 8.38
N VAL A 191 6.57 13.15 7.07
CA VAL A 191 5.67 13.80 6.11
C VAL A 191 4.19 13.44 6.26
N LEU A 192 3.83 12.15 6.33
CA LEU A 192 2.42 11.72 6.39
C LEU A 192 1.80 11.99 7.76
N TYR A 193 2.48 11.59 8.83
CA TYR A 193 1.99 11.81 10.20
C TYR A 193 1.90 13.31 10.52
N ASP A 194 2.91 14.10 10.14
CA ASP A 194 2.92 15.55 10.33
C ASP A 194 1.83 16.22 9.47
N ALA A 195 1.58 15.74 8.25
CA ALA A 195 0.49 16.25 7.41
C ALA A 195 -0.90 15.88 7.95
N PHE A 196 -1.06 14.69 8.56
CA PHE A 196 -2.27 14.32 9.27
C PHE A 196 -2.50 15.18 10.51
N LEU A 197 -1.49 15.36 11.34
CA LEU A 197 -1.56 16.21 12.53
C LEU A 197 -1.91 17.65 12.16
N ALA A 198 -1.29 18.20 11.11
CA ALA A 198 -1.60 19.54 10.61
C ALA A 198 -3.06 19.69 10.14
N GLN A 199 -3.76 18.59 9.88
CA GLN A 199 -5.11 18.56 9.32
C GLN A 199 -6.11 17.77 10.17
N GLN A 200 -5.77 17.50 11.43
CA GLN A 200 -6.54 16.68 12.36
C GLN A 200 -7.97 17.19 12.57
N ASP A 201 -8.22 18.51 12.50
CA ASP A 201 -9.58 19.05 12.64
C ASP A 201 -10.49 18.72 11.45
N LYS A 202 -9.93 18.53 10.25
CA LYS A 202 -10.66 18.14 9.03
C LYS A 202 -10.74 16.62 8.85
N LEU A 203 -9.79 15.88 9.43
CA LEU A 203 -9.68 14.43 9.38
C LEU A 203 -10.19 13.76 10.66
N GLY A 204 -10.59 14.52 11.67
CA GLY A 204 -10.85 14.04 13.03
C GLY A 204 -12.02 13.08 13.17
N GLU A 205 -12.89 12.99 12.16
CA GLU A 205 -13.94 11.97 12.07
C GLU A 205 -13.42 10.62 11.58
N LEU A 206 -12.24 10.59 10.93
CA LEU A 206 -11.59 9.36 10.50
C LEU A 206 -10.79 8.79 11.68
N VAL A 207 -11.13 7.59 12.12
CA VAL A 207 -10.41 6.79 13.14
C VAL A 207 -8.96 6.42 12.70
N VAL A 208 -8.52 6.96 11.58
CA VAL A 208 -7.24 6.77 10.91
C VAL A 208 -6.07 7.26 11.76
N LEU A 209 -6.12 8.47 12.34
CA LEU A 209 -5.00 9.03 13.10
C LEU A 209 -4.67 8.20 14.35
N ALA A 210 -5.67 7.87 15.15
CA ALA A 210 -5.50 7.05 16.35
C ALA A 210 -5.03 5.62 16.02
N THR A 211 -5.34 5.11 14.84
CA THR A 211 -4.87 3.80 14.39
C THR A 211 -3.43 3.87 13.87
N PHE A 212 -3.03 4.97 13.23
CA PHE A 212 -1.64 5.22 12.86
C PHE A 212 -0.71 5.35 14.07
N GLU A 213 -1.16 6.01 15.15
CA GLU A 213 -0.39 6.08 16.40
C GLU A 213 -0.14 4.69 16.98
N LYS A 214 -1.17 3.85 17.03
CA LYS A 214 -1.03 2.45 17.47
C LYS A 214 -0.09 1.64 16.57
N LEU A 215 -0.15 1.84 15.25
CA LEU A 215 0.76 1.18 14.31
C LEU A 215 2.19 1.65 14.50
N LYS A 216 2.41 2.94 14.74
CA LYS A 216 3.74 3.49 15.04
C LYS A 216 4.30 2.87 16.31
N ASP A 217 3.55 2.90 17.41
CA ASP A 217 3.98 2.30 18.69
C ASP A 217 4.28 0.80 18.52
N LEU A 218 3.43 0.08 17.79
CA LEU A 218 3.63 -1.34 17.50
C LEU A 218 4.83 -1.60 16.59
N SER A 219 5.08 -0.73 15.61
CA SER A 219 6.23 -0.81 14.71
C SER A 219 7.55 -0.57 15.45
N GLU A 220 7.58 0.39 16.37
CA GLU A 220 8.73 0.61 17.25
C GLU A 220 9.02 -0.65 18.08
N HIS A 221 7.98 -1.27 18.67
CA HIS A 221 8.13 -2.51 19.42
C HIS A 221 8.59 -3.69 18.54
N LEU A 222 7.98 -3.90 17.36
CA LEU A 222 8.35 -4.97 16.43
C LEU A 222 9.78 -4.78 15.90
N THR A 223 10.25 -3.55 15.78
CA THR A 223 11.64 -3.25 15.39
C THR A 223 12.63 -3.76 16.45
N GLU A 224 12.31 -3.62 17.73
CA GLU A 224 13.12 -4.20 18.82
C GLU A 224 13.14 -5.73 18.76
N LEU A 225 12.01 -6.34 18.40
CA LEU A 225 11.85 -7.79 18.28
C LEU A 225 12.37 -8.37 16.96
N LYS A 226 12.69 -7.53 15.95
CA LYS A 226 13.06 -7.93 14.59
C LYS A 226 14.15 -8.99 14.56
N THR A 227 15.23 -8.81 15.31
CA THR A 227 16.35 -9.78 15.33
C THR A 227 15.95 -11.13 15.93
N THR A 228 15.02 -11.13 16.89
CA THR A 228 14.50 -12.34 17.54
C THR A 228 13.54 -13.06 16.61
N LEU A 229 12.57 -12.35 16.03
CA LEU A 229 11.60 -12.92 15.10
C LEU A 229 12.26 -13.42 13.81
N ALA A 230 13.30 -12.73 13.32
CA ALA A 230 14.01 -13.11 12.09
C ALA A 230 14.75 -14.46 12.19
N VAL A 231 15.03 -14.96 13.41
CA VAL A 231 15.66 -16.28 13.63
C VAL A 231 14.73 -17.28 14.31
N ALA A 232 13.52 -16.88 14.69
CA ALA A 232 12.54 -17.76 15.31
C ALA A 232 12.09 -18.87 14.33
N PRO A 233 11.65 -20.04 14.84
CA PRO A 233 10.93 -21.03 14.05
C PRO A 233 9.66 -20.41 13.44
N VAL A 234 9.31 -20.81 12.22
CA VAL A 234 8.14 -20.26 11.50
C VAL A 234 6.84 -20.46 12.27
N SER A 235 6.70 -21.57 12.98
CA SER A 235 5.55 -21.82 13.88
C SER A 235 5.41 -20.75 14.97
N GLU A 236 6.52 -20.30 15.56
CA GLU A 236 6.51 -19.26 16.60
C GLU A 236 6.22 -17.88 16.00
N ILE A 237 6.69 -17.61 14.78
CA ILE A 237 6.35 -16.39 14.03
C ILE A 237 4.82 -16.33 13.81
N GLY A 238 4.21 -17.42 13.35
CA GLY A 238 2.77 -17.50 13.13
C GLY A 238 1.93 -17.37 14.41
N GLU A 239 2.52 -17.69 15.56
CA GLU A 239 1.87 -17.55 16.87
C GLU A 239 1.96 -16.13 17.45
N SER A 240 2.89 -15.30 16.99
CA SER A 240 3.15 -13.94 17.48
C SER A 240 1.89 -13.08 17.59
N GLN A 241 1.59 -12.64 18.81
CA GLN A 241 0.44 -11.79 19.07
C GLN A 241 0.63 -10.36 18.51
N ASP A 242 1.87 -9.88 18.47
CA ASP A 242 2.19 -8.55 17.93
C ASP A 242 1.97 -8.51 16.41
N LEU A 243 2.40 -9.56 15.68
CA LEU A 243 2.13 -9.68 14.24
C LEU A 243 0.64 -9.79 13.94
N LYS A 244 -0.09 -10.61 14.70
CA LYS A 244 -1.56 -10.71 14.58
C LYS A 244 -2.24 -9.36 14.82
N THR A 245 -1.76 -8.60 15.80
CA THR A 245 -2.26 -7.26 16.11
C THR A 245 -1.96 -6.29 14.97
N ALA A 246 -0.75 -6.33 14.39
CA ALA A 246 -0.37 -5.51 13.25
C ALA A 246 -1.26 -5.79 12.02
N PHE A 247 -1.47 -7.06 11.68
CA PHE A 247 -2.39 -7.45 10.61
C PHE A 247 -3.79 -6.88 10.85
N GLN A 248 -4.33 -7.04 12.06
CA GLN A 248 -5.67 -6.54 12.38
C GLN A 248 -5.77 -5.01 12.29
N LEU A 249 -4.74 -4.27 12.71
CA LEU A 249 -4.73 -2.81 12.62
C LEU A 249 -4.73 -2.33 11.16
N ILE A 250 -3.96 -2.98 10.29
CA ILE A 250 -3.94 -2.66 8.86
C ILE A 250 -5.27 -3.02 8.19
N GLU A 251 -5.86 -4.18 8.51
CA GLU A 251 -7.21 -4.53 8.04
C GLU A 251 -8.26 -3.51 8.49
N ASN A 252 -8.20 -3.05 9.74
CA ASN A 252 -9.11 -2.03 10.24
C ASN A 252 -8.93 -0.71 9.50
N LEU A 253 -7.69 -0.27 9.26
CA LEU A 253 -7.42 0.94 8.46
C LEU A 253 -8.00 0.81 7.06
N ARG A 254 -7.72 -0.31 6.38
CA ARG A 254 -8.21 -0.56 5.03
C ARG A 254 -9.73 -0.55 5.02
N SER A 255 -10.38 -1.26 5.93
CA SER A 255 -11.83 -1.31 6.05
C SER A 255 -12.46 0.07 6.22
N ILE A 256 -11.85 0.98 7.02
CA ILE A 256 -12.34 2.36 7.15
C ILE A 256 -12.34 3.10 5.81
N LEU A 257 -11.34 2.85 4.96
CA LEU A 257 -11.19 3.51 3.66
C LEU A 257 -12.08 2.88 2.57
N VAL A 258 -12.18 1.54 2.54
CA VAL A 258 -12.88 0.79 1.47
C VAL A 258 -14.35 0.46 1.81
N THR A 259 -14.86 0.90 2.96
CA THR A 259 -16.30 0.76 3.24
C THR A 259 -17.08 1.73 2.38
N ALA A 260 -17.90 1.21 1.46
CA ALA A 260 -18.84 1.99 0.67
C ALA A 260 -19.72 2.87 1.58
N GLN A 261 -19.73 4.17 1.31
CA GLN A 261 -20.52 5.18 2.05
C GLN A 261 -21.80 5.56 1.31
#